data_AF-A0A8I1TB91-F1
#
_entry.id   AF-A0A8I1TB91-F1
#
_cell.length_a   1.000
_cell.length_b   1.000
_cell.length_c   1.000
_cell.angle_alpha   90.00
_cell.angle_beta   90.00
_cell.angle_gamma   90.00
#
_symmetry.space_group_name_H-M   'P 1'
#
loop_
_entity.id
_entity.type
_entity.pdbx_description
1 polymer ?
#
loop_
_entity_poly.entity_id
_entity_poly.type
_entity_poly.pdbx_seq_one_letter_code
_entity_poly.pdbx_strand_id
1 'polypeptide(L)'
;MTNQWGRGGTTNGRRPGNSSGMALAIVASLLIGAAGSYGYVRYAGHQERQAHQAVQEERDKLADQVRRQSAELDDLTLKLMAADGDKSRDNQAADAEERKLQDDLARMTQSRDKLQQDNDRLGNEAAGLRVQIDGLTRRLTLAEQGNTDADGARARLTKALADAEQARDAALKQAGDLKASLDEAQANLRSAAAERDKARDSEMDSMQVARETSLTIKTLTAELDKTKTEAGEQAKAANDARQALARISGDLAAARQSQQRLQADLARVTAERDALSQQATREPSGDQPAGGQPAAEQPATPTETVAPRPADTVERVLGRTPGLAGLSDDKRDDLKRQLIAGACVATALESAFGRVPLVTLRNMIRDLQSDC
;
A
#
# COMPACT_ATOMS: atom_id res chain seq x y z
N MET A 1 51.64 -22.65 57.95
CA MET A 1 52.93 -23.22 58.40
C MET A 1 53.81 -22.08 58.85
N THR A 2 54.11 -22.11 60.14
CA THR A 2 54.88 -21.17 60.96
C THR A 2 56.35 -21.09 60.53
N ASN A 3 57.01 -19.95 60.78
CA ASN A 3 58.35 -19.78 61.41
C ASN A 3 58.78 -18.30 61.26
N GLN A 4 58.51 -17.42 62.22
CA GLN A 4 59.22 -17.18 63.50
C GLN A 4 60.34 -16.13 63.35
N TRP A 5 59.95 -14.88 63.59
CA TRP A 5 60.83 -13.77 63.97
C TRP A 5 61.32 -13.96 65.41
N GLY A 6 62.53 -13.48 65.67
CA GLY A 6 63.31 -13.82 66.86
C GLY A 6 62.82 -13.26 68.20
N ARG A 7 63.43 -13.80 69.27
CA ARG A 7 63.78 -13.09 70.51
C ARG A 7 64.51 -14.06 71.44
N GLY A 8 65.61 -13.59 72.03
CA GLY A 8 66.32 -14.23 73.13
C GLY A 8 67.79 -13.83 73.07
N GLY A 9 68.42 -13.26 74.08
CA GLY A 9 67.98 -12.88 75.41
C GLY A 9 69.20 -12.25 76.09
N THR A 10 69.02 -11.07 76.66
CA THR A 10 69.96 -10.45 77.59
C THR A 10 70.20 -11.35 78.79
N THR A 11 71.45 -11.68 79.13
CA THR A 11 71.86 -11.85 80.54
C THR A 11 73.27 -11.35 80.78
N ASN A 12 73.34 -10.42 81.73
CA ASN A 12 74.55 -9.91 82.38
C ASN A 12 75.31 -11.02 83.08
N GLY A 13 76.63 -11.05 82.89
CA GLY A 13 77.57 -11.88 83.64
C GLY A 13 78.78 -11.06 84.09
N ARG A 14 78.58 -10.30 85.18
CA ARG A 14 79.59 -9.51 85.90
C ARG A 14 80.56 -10.46 86.63
N ARG A 15 81.87 -10.32 86.42
CA ARG A 15 82.91 -10.78 87.37
C ARG A 15 84.01 -9.71 87.49
N PRO A 16 84.06 -8.97 88.61
CA PRO A 16 85.22 -8.20 89.03
C PRO A 16 85.99 -8.95 90.14
N GLY A 17 87.31 -8.85 90.12
CA GLY A 17 88.24 -9.23 91.18
C GLY A 17 89.60 -8.71 90.75
N ASN A 18 90.12 -7.56 91.19
CA ASN A 18 90.37 -7.06 92.55
C ASN A 18 91.37 -7.92 93.30
N SER A 19 92.63 -7.45 93.43
CA SER A 19 93.38 -7.30 94.69
C SER A 19 94.91 -7.25 94.48
N SER A 20 95.48 -6.05 94.66
CA SER A 20 96.56 -5.69 95.60
C SER A 20 97.83 -6.56 95.81
N GLY A 21 98.98 -5.85 95.89
CA GLY A 21 100.19 -6.23 96.66
C GLY A 21 101.34 -6.71 95.76
N MET A 22 102.61 -6.31 95.88
CA MET A 22 103.44 -5.63 96.89
C MET A 22 104.63 -5.00 96.11
N ALA A 23 105.03 -3.75 96.35
CA ALA A 23 106.11 -3.34 97.27
C ALA A 23 107.43 -4.14 97.10
N LEU A 24 108.51 -3.60 96.52
CA LEU A 24 109.55 -2.72 97.11
C LEU A 24 110.25 -3.31 98.37
N ALA A 25 111.52 -3.73 98.24
CA ALA A 25 112.56 -3.75 99.29
C ALA A 25 113.93 -4.09 98.64
N ILE A 26 114.84 -3.15 98.32
CA ILE A 26 115.79 -2.40 99.20
C ILE A 26 116.82 -3.38 99.84
N VAL A 27 118.09 -3.46 99.41
CA VAL A 27 119.22 -2.50 99.57
C VAL A 27 119.32 -1.93 101.00
N ALA A 28 119.68 -2.75 102.00
CA ALA A 28 120.14 -2.24 103.30
C ALA A 28 120.86 -3.31 104.16
N SER A 29 122.16 -3.48 103.95
CA SER A 29 123.09 -3.86 105.04
C SER A 29 124.54 -3.58 104.62
N LEU A 30 124.87 -2.29 104.52
CA LEU A 30 126.23 -1.76 104.47
C LEU A 30 126.28 -0.55 105.40
N LEU A 31 126.75 -0.74 106.63
CA LEU A 31 127.03 0.23 107.69
C LEU A 31 127.69 -0.63 108.81
N ILE A 32 128.90 -0.44 109.32
CA ILE A 32 129.66 0.78 109.67
C ILE A 32 131.14 0.38 109.84
N GLY A 33 132.05 1.26 109.39
CA GLY A 33 133.46 1.20 109.74
C GLY A 33 133.82 2.09 110.94
N ALA A 34 135.04 1.83 111.44
CA ALA A 34 135.90 2.68 112.27
C ALA A 34 135.60 2.79 113.79
N ALA A 35 136.46 2.15 114.60
CA ALA A 35 137.42 2.87 115.48
C ALA A 35 138.26 1.93 116.36
N GLY A 36 139.59 2.01 116.22
CA GLY A 36 140.54 2.19 117.33
C GLY A 36 140.94 1.00 118.22
N SER A 37 142.15 0.46 118.02
CA SER A 37 143.25 0.42 119.01
C SER A 37 144.43 -0.38 118.42
N TYR A 38 145.49 0.29 117.94
CA TYR A 38 146.73 0.60 118.67
C TYR A 38 147.37 -0.60 119.38
N GLY A 39 148.33 -1.27 118.72
CA GLY A 39 149.15 -2.27 119.40
C GLY A 39 150.03 -3.22 118.57
N TYR A 40 150.57 -2.85 117.39
CA TYR A 40 151.72 -3.60 116.81
C TYR A 40 152.51 -2.76 115.80
N VAL A 41 153.00 -1.60 116.24
CA VAL A 41 153.95 -0.77 115.48
C VAL A 41 155.35 -1.35 115.67
N ARG A 42 155.82 -2.14 114.69
CA ARG A 42 157.16 -1.97 114.06
C ARG A 42 157.50 -2.95 112.92
N TYR A 43 156.62 -3.86 112.50
CA TYR A 43 156.96 -4.84 111.45
C TYR A 43 155.92 -5.07 110.33
N ALA A 44 154.83 -4.31 110.22
CA ALA A 44 153.71 -4.62 109.30
C ALA A 44 153.34 -3.53 108.25
N GLY A 45 154.23 -2.60 107.92
CA GLY A 45 153.94 -1.48 106.99
C GLY A 45 153.82 -1.82 105.49
N HIS A 46 153.88 -3.10 105.11
CA HIS A 46 153.85 -3.55 103.71
C HIS A 46 152.58 -4.32 103.31
N GLN A 47 151.82 -4.85 104.27
CA GLN A 47 150.69 -5.76 104.01
C GLN A 47 149.32 -5.02 103.93
N GLU A 48 149.12 -3.93 104.67
CA GLU A 48 147.88 -3.12 104.62
C GLU A 48 147.71 -2.35 103.30
N ARG A 49 148.80 -1.92 102.65
CA ARG A 49 148.74 -1.27 101.33
C ARG A 49 148.24 -2.22 100.23
N GLN A 50 148.56 -3.52 100.35
CA GLN A 50 148.08 -4.54 99.41
C GLN A 50 146.59 -4.84 99.62
N ALA A 51 146.11 -4.85 100.87
CA ALA A 51 144.69 -5.06 101.17
C ALA A 51 143.80 -3.90 100.69
N HIS A 52 144.24 -2.65 100.85
CA HIS A 52 143.51 -1.49 100.31
C HIS A 52 143.49 -1.44 98.78
N GLN A 53 144.57 -1.87 98.11
CA GLN A 53 144.61 -2.00 96.65
C GLN A 53 143.65 -3.07 96.15
N ALA A 54 143.59 -4.24 96.80
CA ALA A 54 142.65 -5.31 96.45
C ALA A 54 141.17 -4.88 96.57
N VAL A 55 140.82 -4.13 97.62
CA VAL A 55 139.44 -3.61 97.80
C VAL A 55 139.11 -2.52 96.77
N GLN A 56 140.08 -1.70 96.36
CA GLN A 56 139.89 -0.74 95.28
C GLN A 56 139.67 -1.42 93.94
N GLU A 57 140.42 -2.48 93.63
CA GLU A 57 140.21 -3.29 92.43
C GLU A 57 138.83 -3.97 92.42
N GLU A 58 138.34 -4.46 93.57
CA GLU A 58 136.99 -5.01 93.68
C GLU A 58 135.92 -3.94 93.49
N ARG A 59 136.11 -2.74 94.07
CA ARG A 59 135.24 -1.58 93.86
C ARG A 59 135.18 -1.17 92.39
N ASP A 60 136.31 -1.12 91.71
CA ASP A 60 136.38 -0.76 90.29
C ASP A 60 135.74 -1.84 89.42
N LYS A 61 135.99 -3.13 89.70
CA LYS A 61 135.32 -4.24 89.03
C LYS A 61 133.80 -4.20 89.21
N LEU A 62 133.33 -3.89 90.42
CA LEU A 62 131.91 -3.79 90.73
C LEU A 62 131.28 -2.56 90.08
N ALA A 63 131.99 -1.42 90.07
CA ALA A 63 131.57 -0.22 89.35
C ALA A 63 131.46 -0.46 87.84
N ASP A 64 132.39 -1.22 87.26
CA ASP A 64 132.35 -1.62 85.85
C ASP A 64 131.26 -2.66 85.57
N GLN A 65 130.90 -3.52 86.52
CA GLN A 65 129.73 -4.40 86.41
C GLN A 65 128.42 -3.61 86.44
N VAL A 66 128.28 -2.66 87.38
CA VAL A 66 127.10 -1.79 87.48
C VAL A 66 126.95 -0.94 86.21
N ARG A 67 128.04 -0.37 85.68
CA ARG A 67 128.02 0.37 84.40
C ARG A 67 127.63 -0.50 83.21
N ARG A 68 128.10 -1.74 83.16
CA ARG A 68 127.70 -2.70 82.11
C ARG A 68 126.23 -3.07 82.21
N GLN A 69 125.76 -3.38 83.42
CA GLN A 69 124.35 -3.70 83.65
C GLN A 69 123.43 -2.51 83.39
N SER A 70 123.83 -1.28 83.74
CA SER A 70 123.04 -0.09 83.39
C SER A 70 122.99 0.12 81.88
N ALA A 71 124.11 -0.04 81.18
CA ALA A 71 124.15 0.06 79.72
C ALA A 71 123.31 -1.03 79.02
N GLU A 72 123.32 -2.26 79.54
CA GLU A 72 122.46 -3.35 79.04
C GLU A 72 120.97 -3.07 79.30
N LEU A 73 120.61 -2.53 80.47
CA LEU A 73 119.24 -2.12 80.76
C LEU A 73 118.77 -0.96 79.89
N ASP A 74 119.64 0.02 79.63
CA ASP A 74 119.34 1.13 78.73
C ASP A 74 119.15 0.63 77.29
N ASP A 75 120.00 -0.27 76.80
CA ASP A 75 119.87 -0.90 75.48
C ASP A 75 118.58 -1.75 75.37
N LEU A 76 118.26 -2.55 76.39
CA LEU A 76 117.01 -3.31 76.46
C LEU A 76 115.78 -2.40 76.50
N THR A 77 115.84 -1.30 77.24
CA THR A 77 114.76 -0.31 77.31
C THR A 77 114.56 0.36 75.95
N LEU A 78 115.65 0.72 75.26
CA LEU A 78 115.59 1.30 73.92
C LEU A 78 114.98 0.32 72.91
N LYS A 79 115.38 -0.96 72.96
CA LYS A 79 114.83 -2.03 72.10
C LYS A 79 113.35 -2.29 72.38
N LEU A 80 112.92 -2.27 73.64
CA LEU A 80 111.50 -2.40 74.00
C LEU A 80 110.69 -1.22 73.48
N MET A 81 111.17 0.02 73.67
CA MET A 81 110.49 1.20 73.14
C MET A 81 110.41 1.19 71.60
N ALA A 82 111.46 0.74 70.91
CA ALA A 82 111.44 0.58 69.46
C ALA A 82 110.45 -0.51 69.02
N ALA A 83 110.47 -1.67 69.67
CA ALA A 83 109.57 -2.78 69.36
C ALA A 83 108.10 -2.45 69.65
N ASP A 84 107.80 -1.72 70.73
CA ASP A 84 106.45 -1.23 71.04
C ASP A 84 106.03 -0.12 70.07
N GLY A 85 106.96 0.74 69.68
CA GLY A 85 106.73 1.76 68.64
C GLY A 85 106.39 1.16 67.28
N ASP A 86 107.13 0.13 66.84
CA ASP A 86 106.87 -0.56 65.57
C ASP A 86 105.57 -1.37 65.62
N LYS A 87 105.30 -2.11 66.69
CA LYS A 87 104.00 -2.78 66.89
C LYS A 87 102.83 -1.80 66.90
N SER A 88 103.00 -0.63 67.53
CA SER A 88 101.96 0.40 67.53
C SER A 88 101.71 0.96 66.12
N ARG A 89 102.75 1.09 65.28
CA ARG A 89 102.61 1.53 63.89
C ARG A 89 101.93 0.46 63.02
N ASP A 90 102.33 -0.79 63.18
CA ASP A 90 101.73 -1.91 62.46
C ASP A 90 100.24 -2.09 62.82
N ASN A 91 99.90 -1.99 64.10
CA ASN A 91 98.50 -2.03 64.54
C ASN A 91 97.70 -0.83 64.00
N GLN A 92 98.27 0.38 63.99
CA GLN A 92 97.61 1.55 63.39
C GLN A 92 97.42 1.41 61.88
N ALA A 93 98.37 0.79 61.17
CA ALA A 93 98.24 0.49 59.75
C ALA A 93 97.14 -0.54 59.49
N ALA A 94 97.10 -1.61 60.29
CA ALA A 94 96.05 -2.64 60.22
C ALA A 94 94.66 -2.05 60.52
N ASP A 95 94.52 -1.22 61.55
CA ASP A 95 93.26 -0.53 61.88
C ASP A 95 92.80 0.40 60.74
N ALA A 96 93.74 1.06 60.06
CA ALA A 96 93.44 1.92 58.92
C ALA A 96 92.99 1.13 57.69
N GLU A 97 93.58 -0.05 57.44
CA GLU A 97 93.13 -0.98 56.40
C GLU A 97 91.77 -1.59 56.71
N GLU A 98 91.53 -1.99 57.97
CA GLU A 98 90.24 -2.54 58.39
C GLU A 98 89.12 -1.50 58.20
N ARG A 99 89.34 -0.23 58.56
CA ARG A 99 88.38 0.85 58.31
C ARG A 99 88.08 1.06 56.84
N LYS A 100 89.10 1.02 55.96
CA LYS A 100 88.89 1.12 54.50
C LYS A 100 88.04 -0.03 53.98
N LEU A 101 88.34 -1.26 54.42
CA LEU A 101 87.56 -2.45 54.03
C LEU A 101 86.12 -2.37 54.56
N GLN A 102 85.91 -1.86 55.77
CA GLN A 102 84.58 -1.63 56.32
C GLN A 102 83.81 -0.57 55.52
N ASP A 103 84.45 0.53 55.14
CA ASP A 103 83.86 1.57 54.29
C ASP A 103 83.51 1.04 52.89
N ASP A 104 84.40 0.26 52.28
CA ASP A 104 84.17 -0.36 50.97
C ASP A 104 83.03 -1.40 51.03
N LEU A 105 82.97 -2.20 52.10
CA LEU A 105 81.88 -3.16 52.31
C LEU A 105 80.53 -2.45 52.53
N ALA A 106 80.52 -1.32 53.24
CA ALA A 106 79.34 -0.48 53.39
C ALA A 106 78.88 0.11 52.03
N ARG A 107 79.81 0.61 51.21
CA ARG A 107 79.52 1.10 49.85
C ARG A 107 78.97 0.00 48.94
N MET A 108 79.57 -1.18 48.99
CA MET A 108 79.12 -2.33 48.20
C MET A 108 77.72 -2.80 48.65
N THR A 109 77.45 -2.80 49.95
CA THR A 109 76.12 -3.12 50.50
C THR A 109 75.09 -2.10 50.04
N GLN A 110 75.40 -0.80 50.12
CA GLN A 110 74.52 0.26 49.62
C GLN A 110 74.25 0.13 48.11
N SER A 111 75.28 -0.20 47.32
CA SER A 111 75.16 -0.44 45.87
C SER A 111 74.23 -1.63 45.58
N ARG A 112 74.41 -2.74 46.29
CA ARG A 112 73.55 -3.93 46.17
C ARG A 112 72.10 -3.60 46.53
N ASP A 113 71.86 -2.87 47.60
CA ASP A 113 70.52 -2.53 48.04
C ASP A 113 69.82 -1.60 47.04
N LYS A 114 70.57 -0.67 46.43
CA LYS A 114 70.07 0.16 45.32
C LYS A 114 69.72 -0.67 44.08
N LEU A 115 70.59 -1.60 43.68
CA LEU A 115 70.32 -2.50 42.56
C LEU A 115 69.12 -3.41 42.84
N GLN A 116 68.94 -3.85 44.09
CA GLN A 116 67.76 -4.61 44.51
C GLN A 116 66.49 -3.77 44.37
N GLN A 117 66.52 -2.52 44.84
CA GLN A 117 65.39 -1.60 44.71
C GLN A 117 65.03 -1.31 43.24
N ASP A 118 66.04 -1.13 42.38
CA ASP A 118 65.84 -0.92 40.95
C ASP A 118 65.26 -2.18 40.28
N ASN A 119 65.72 -3.38 40.65
CA ASN A 119 65.15 -4.65 40.18
C ASN A 119 63.69 -4.83 40.62
N ASP A 120 63.37 -4.52 41.88
CA ASP A 120 61.99 -4.61 42.38
C ASP A 120 61.08 -3.61 41.66
N ARG A 121 61.59 -2.40 41.38
CA ARG A 121 60.89 -1.39 40.59
C ARG A 121 60.62 -1.87 39.16
N LEU A 122 61.64 -2.35 38.47
CA LEU A 122 61.51 -2.88 37.10
C LEU A 122 60.59 -4.10 37.06
N GLY A 123 60.63 -4.95 38.09
CA GLY A 123 59.71 -6.08 38.25
C GLY A 123 58.25 -5.64 38.35
N ASN A 124 57.98 -4.58 39.13
CA ASN A 124 56.65 -4.00 39.25
C ASN A 124 56.18 -3.33 37.95
N GLU A 125 57.06 -2.59 37.26
CA GLU A 125 56.76 -1.98 35.97
C GLU A 125 56.46 -3.05 34.90
N ALA A 126 57.26 -4.13 34.85
CA ALA A 126 57.03 -5.26 33.95
C ALA A 126 55.72 -6.00 34.26
N ALA A 127 55.37 -6.18 35.55
CA ALA A 127 54.08 -6.75 35.95
C ALA A 127 52.91 -5.86 35.52
N GLY A 128 53.02 -4.53 35.70
CA GLY A 128 52.03 -3.56 35.25
C GLY A 128 51.82 -3.58 33.74
N LEU A 129 52.91 -3.62 32.96
CA LEU A 129 52.85 -3.71 31.50
C LEU A 129 52.21 -5.02 31.03
N ARG A 130 52.49 -6.16 31.68
CA ARG A 130 51.84 -7.44 31.37
C ARG A 130 50.32 -7.37 31.56
N VAL A 131 49.85 -6.78 32.66
CA VAL A 131 48.41 -6.58 32.89
C VAL A 131 47.78 -5.70 31.80
N GLN A 132 48.49 -4.65 31.35
CA GLN A 132 48.00 -3.81 30.25
C GLN A 132 47.94 -4.56 28.91
N ILE A 133 48.96 -5.36 28.59
CA ILE A 133 49.00 -6.19 27.38
C ILE A 133 47.84 -7.20 27.39
N ASP A 134 47.62 -7.88 28.52
CA ASP A 134 46.51 -8.83 28.66
C ASP A 134 45.15 -8.12 28.51
N GLY A 135 45.01 -6.92 29.08
CA GLY A 135 43.82 -6.09 28.94
C GLY A 135 43.55 -5.67 27.49
N LEU A 136 44.58 -5.21 26.77
CA LEU A 136 44.47 -4.85 25.36
C LEU A 136 44.18 -6.05 24.47
N THR A 137 44.80 -7.20 24.76
CA THR A 137 44.55 -8.46 24.04
C THR A 137 43.09 -8.88 24.16
N ARG A 138 42.53 -8.87 25.39
CA ARG A 138 41.09 -9.15 25.61
C ARG A 138 40.20 -8.17 24.86
N ARG A 139 40.53 -6.88 24.85
CA ARG A 139 39.75 -5.86 24.11
C ARG A 139 39.80 -6.10 22.60
N LEU A 140 40.94 -6.49 22.06
CA LEU A 140 41.08 -6.83 20.65
C LEU A 140 40.23 -8.04 20.29
N THR A 141 40.31 -9.12 21.06
CA THR A 141 39.49 -10.33 20.82
C THR A 141 38.00 -10.04 20.89
N LEU A 142 37.54 -9.22 21.85
CA LEU A 142 36.15 -8.79 21.92
C LEU A 142 35.73 -7.94 20.72
N ALA A 143 36.60 -7.06 20.24
CA ALA A 143 36.35 -6.25 19.06
C ALA A 143 36.28 -7.10 17.77
N GLU A 144 37.16 -8.09 17.64
CA GLU A 144 37.13 -9.06 16.54
C GLU A 144 35.83 -9.88 16.54
N GLN A 145 35.41 -10.38 17.70
CA GLN A 145 34.12 -11.07 17.85
C GLN A 145 32.95 -10.16 17.46
N GLY A 146 32.93 -8.92 17.95
CA GLY A 146 31.91 -7.94 17.59
C GLY A 146 31.87 -7.64 16.09
N ASN A 147 33.02 -7.60 15.42
CA ASN A 147 33.09 -7.45 13.96
C ASN A 147 32.54 -8.68 13.23
N THR A 148 32.88 -9.90 13.67
CA THR A 148 32.33 -11.12 13.07
C THR A 148 30.81 -11.21 13.22
N ASP A 149 30.28 -10.78 14.37
CA ASP A 149 28.83 -10.72 14.60
C ASP A 149 28.18 -9.67 13.70
N ALA A 150 28.80 -8.49 13.54
CA ALA A 150 28.34 -7.44 12.65
C ALA A 150 28.34 -7.88 11.17
N ASP A 151 29.36 -8.60 10.73
CA ASP A 151 29.43 -9.15 9.37
C ASP A 151 28.38 -10.26 9.16
N GLY A 152 28.14 -11.11 10.18
CA GLY A 152 27.05 -12.06 10.17
C GLY A 152 25.68 -11.39 10.08
N ALA A 153 25.46 -10.29 10.80
CA ALA A 153 24.23 -9.50 10.73
C ALA A 153 24.06 -8.83 9.34
N ARG A 154 25.13 -8.27 8.78
CA ARG A 154 25.14 -7.71 7.42
C ARG A 154 24.77 -8.76 6.37
N ALA A 155 25.37 -9.94 6.43
CA ALA A 155 25.05 -11.03 5.49
C ALA A 155 23.57 -11.44 5.56
N ARG A 156 22.99 -11.50 6.77
CA ARG A 156 21.55 -11.77 6.97
C ARG A 156 20.67 -10.67 6.40
N LEU A 157 21.03 -9.40 6.59
CA LEU A 157 20.30 -8.26 6.03
C LEU A 157 20.37 -8.25 4.50
N THR A 158 21.53 -8.50 3.90
CA THR A 158 21.69 -8.58 2.45
C THR A 158 20.83 -9.71 1.88
N LYS A 159 20.81 -10.88 2.54
CA LYS A 159 19.94 -11.99 2.13
C LYS A 159 18.47 -11.63 2.25
N ALA A 160 18.05 -11.04 3.37
CA ALA A 160 16.67 -10.63 3.58
C ALA A 160 16.21 -9.57 2.56
N LEU A 161 17.11 -8.67 2.14
CA LEU A 161 16.83 -7.70 1.08
C LEU A 161 16.61 -8.39 -0.27
N ALA A 162 17.49 -9.33 -0.64
CA ALA A 162 17.33 -10.09 -1.88
C ALA A 162 16.04 -10.94 -1.88
N ASP A 163 15.72 -11.60 -0.76
CA ASP A 163 14.47 -12.36 -0.61
C ASP A 163 13.24 -11.43 -0.72
N ALA A 164 13.31 -10.22 -0.16
CA ALA A 164 12.24 -9.23 -0.25
C ALA A 164 12.07 -8.67 -1.68
N GLU A 165 13.16 -8.43 -2.41
CA GLU A 165 13.11 -8.04 -3.82
C GLU A 165 12.48 -9.12 -4.69
N GLN A 166 12.87 -10.39 -4.49
CA GLN A 166 12.28 -11.52 -5.20
C GLN A 166 10.77 -11.67 -4.89
N ALA A 167 10.38 -11.49 -3.62
CA ALA A 167 8.97 -11.51 -3.23
C ALA A 167 8.17 -10.36 -3.86
N ARG A 168 8.75 -9.15 -3.94
CA ARG A 168 8.14 -8.00 -4.62
C ARG A 168 7.94 -8.29 -6.10
N ASP A 169 8.95 -8.82 -6.79
CA ASP A 169 8.88 -9.09 -8.22
C ASP A 169 7.86 -10.22 -8.51
N ALA A 170 7.75 -11.22 -7.64
CA ALA A 170 6.70 -12.23 -7.71
C ALA A 170 5.30 -11.63 -7.51
N ALA A 171 5.14 -10.73 -6.54
CA ALA A 171 3.87 -10.03 -6.30
C ALA A 171 3.47 -9.13 -7.48
N LEU A 172 4.42 -8.44 -8.11
CA LEU A 172 4.17 -7.64 -9.31
C LEU A 172 3.72 -8.51 -10.49
N LYS A 173 4.30 -9.70 -10.67
CA LYS A 173 3.85 -10.67 -11.68
C LYS A 173 2.42 -11.14 -11.40
N GLN A 174 2.13 -11.56 -10.16
CA GLN A 174 0.77 -11.96 -9.76
C GLN A 174 -0.25 -10.83 -9.95
N ALA A 175 0.11 -9.58 -9.64
CA ALA A 175 -0.75 -8.43 -9.89
C ALA A 175 -1.00 -8.21 -11.39
N GLY A 176 0.01 -8.42 -12.24
CA GLY A 176 -0.11 -8.41 -13.70
C GLY A 176 -1.05 -9.50 -14.21
N ASP A 177 -0.90 -10.73 -13.74
CA ASP A 177 -1.74 -11.87 -14.12
C ASP A 177 -3.20 -11.69 -13.67
N LEU A 178 -3.42 -11.19 -12.44
CA LEU A 178 -4.75 -10.85 -11.94
C LEU A 178 -5.40 -9.74 -12.76
N LYS A 179 -4.63 -8.73 -13.17
CA LYS A 179 -5.13 -7.66 -14.04
C LYS A 179 -5.52 -8.21 -15.42
N ALA A 180 -4.71 -9.07 -16.02
CA ALA A 180 -5.04 -9.71 -17.29
C ALA A 180 -6.31 -10.57 -17.18
N SER A 181 -6.44 -11.35 -16.10
CA SER A 181 -7.65 -12.14 -15.81
C SER A 181 -8.90 -11.26 -15.61
N LEU A 182 -8.76 -10.11 -14.94
CA LEU A 182 -9.84 -9.15 -14.77
C LEU A 182 -10.26 -8.54 -16.11
N ASP A 183 -9.30 -8.13 -16.94
CA ASP A 183 -9.56 -7.55 -18.26
C ASP A 183 -10.24 -8.58 -19.18
N GLU A 184 -9.84 -9.85 -19.12
CA GLU A 184 -10.49 -10.96 -19.83
C GLU A 184 -11.93 -11.23 -19.31
N ALA A 185 -12.11 -11.28 -17.99
CA ALA A 185 -13.45 -11.45 -17.39
C ALA A 185 -14.39 -10.29 -17.78
N GLN A 186 -13.88 -9.05 -17.83
CA GLN A 186 -14.65 -7.89 -18.31
C GLN A 186 -14.99 -8.00 -19.80
N ALA A 187 -14.07 -8.47 -20.64
CA ALA A 187 -14.35 -8.70 -22.06
C ALA A 187 -15.44 -9.77 -22.25
N ASN A 188 -15.36 -10.87 -21.50
CA ASN A 188 -16.36 -11.94 -21.51
C ASN A 188 -17.74 -11.48 -21.00
N LEU A 189 -17.78 -10.59 -20.00
CA LEU A 189 -19.04 -10.00 -19.54
C LEU A 189 -19.65 -9.07 -20.58
N ARG A 190 -18.84 -8.27 -21.28
CA ARG A 190 -19.31 -7.40 -22.37
C ARG A 190 -19.83 -8.20 -23.56
N SER A 191 -19.15 -9.27 -23.95
CA SER A 191 -19.63 -10.15 -25.02
C SER A 191 -20.92 -10.88 -24.63
N ALA A 192 -20.99 -11.40 -23.40
CA ALA A 192 -22.21 -12.03 -22.90
C ALA A 192 -23.39 -11.06 -22.80
N ALA A 193 -23.15 -9.79 -22.44
CA ALA A 193 -24.16 -8.75 -22.45
C ALA A 193 -24.66 -8.46 -23.88
N ALA A 194 -23.73 -8.32 -24.85
CA ALA A 194 -24.09 -8.09 -26.25
C ALA A 194 -24.91 -9.25 -26.85
N GLU A 195 -24.57 -10.50 -26.52
CA GLU A 195 -25.35 -11.66 -26.96
C GLU A 195 -26.75 -11.72 -26.30
N ARG A 196 -26.87 -11.29 -25.04
CA ARG A 196 -28.19 -11.15 -24.39
C ARG A 196 -29.05 -10.07 -25.03
N ASP A 197 -28.45 -8.94 -25.42
CA ASP A 197 -29.18 -7.86 -26.08
C ASP A 197 -29.66 -8.30 -27.46
N LYS A 198 -28.81 -8.96 -28.26
CA LYS A 198 -29.24 -9.58 -29.54
C LYS A 198 -30.37 -10.60 -29.35
N ALA A 199 -30.28 -11.44 -28.32
CA ALA A 199 -31.33 -12.41 -28.01
C ALA A 199 -32.66 -11.70 -27.68
N ARG A 200 -32.63 -10.64 -26.87
CA ARG A 200 -33.82 -9.82 -26.56
C ARG A 200 -34.40 -9.14 -27.79
N ASP A 201 -33.57 -8.59 -28.65
CA ASP A 201 -34.02 -7.94 -29.89
C ASP A 201 -34.73 -8.96 -30.79
N SER A 202 -34.15 -10.15 -30.97
CA SER A 202 -34.80 -11.23 -31.75
C SER A 202 -36.10 -11.75 -31.13
N GLU A 203 -36.20 -11.83 -29.79
CA GLU A 203 -37.46 -12.15 -29.10
C GLU A 203 -38.52 -11.05 -29.33
N MET A 204 -38.13 -9.77 -29.27
CA MET A 204 -39.03 -8.64 -29.53
C MET A 204 -39.55 -8.64 -30.98
N ASP A 205 -38.66 -8.87 -31.95
CA ASP A 205 -39.03 -9.01 -33.36
C ASP A 205 -40.02 -10.18 -33.56
N SER A 206 -39.76 -11.33 -32.94
CA SER A 206 -40.65 -12.49 -33.02
C SER A 206 -42.03 -12.20 -32.41
N MET A 207 -42.09 -11.46 -31.29
CA MET A 207 -43.34 -11.03 -30.68
C MET A 207 -44.08 -10.02 -31.54
N GLN A 208 -43.38 -9.13 -32.23
CA GLN A 208 -43.99 -8.18 -33.14
C GLN A 208 -44.61 -8.89 -34.35
N VAL A 209 -43.89 -9.83 -34.97
CA VAL A 209 -44.43 -10.69 -36.04
C VAL A 209 -45.62 -11.49 -35.54
N ALA A 210 -45.57 -12.05 -34.32
CA ALA A 210 -46.71 -12.76 -33.72
C ALA A 210 -47.94 -11.85 -33.50
N ARG A 211 -47.73 -10.58 -33.13
CA ARG A 211 -48.82 -9.61 -33.01
C ARG A 211 -49.41 -9.24 -34.36
N GLU A 212 -48.57 -8.96 -35.35
CA GLU A 212 -49.02 -8.63 -36.70
C GLU A 212 -49.79 -9.79 -37.32
N THR A 213 -49.28 -11.02 -37.20
CA THR A 213 -49.99 -12.24 -37.63
C THR A 213 -51.30 -12.45 -36.86
N SER A 214 -51.37 -12.14 -35.57
CA SER A 214 -52.63 -12.19 -34.82
C SER A 214 -53.66 -11.18 -35.34
N LEU A 215 -53.21 -9.97 -35.68
CA LEU A 215 -54.08 -8.94 -36.27
C LEU A 215 -54.57 -9.36 -37.65
N THR A 216 -53.71 -9.90 -38.51
CA THR A 216 -54.11 -10.39 -39.84
C THR A 216 -55.06 -11.59 -39.75
N ILE A 217 -54.84 -12.51 -38.81
CA ILE A 217 -55.78 -13.61 -38.57
C ILE A 217 -57.14 -13.07 -38.15
N LYS A 218 -57.19 -12.07 -37.25
CA LYS A 218 -58.46 -11.44 -36.84
C LYS A 218 -59.18 -10.76 -38.01
N THR A 219 -58.46 -10.01 -38.85
CA THR A 219 -59.08 -9.37 -40.02
C THR A 219 -59.57 -10.39 -41.03
N LEU A 220 -58.77 -11.41 -41.34
CA LEU A 220 -59.18 -12.50 -42.25
C LEU A 220 -60.38 -13.28 -41.69
N THR A 221 -60.45 -13.49 -40.38
CA THR A 221 -61.60 -14.13 -39.73
C THR A 221 -62.86 -13.27 -39.88
N ALA A 222 -62.75 -11.95 -39.68
CA ALA A 222 -63.87 -11.03 -39.88
C ALA A 222 -64.33 -10.97 -41.34
N GLU A 223 -63.41 -11.01 -42.31
CA GLU A 223 -63.76 -11.10 -43.73
C GLU A 223 -64.41 -12.45 -44.08
N LEU A 224 -63.95 -13.55 -43.48
CA LEU A 224 -64.55 -14.86 -43.64
C LEU A 224 -65.99 -14.89 -43.09
N ASP A 225 -66.22 -14.29 -41.92
CA ASP A 225 -67.57 -14.18 -41.36
C ASP A 225 -68.47 -13.30 -42.24
N LYS A 226 -67.95 -12.18 -42.74
CA LYS A 226 -68.68 -11.30 -43.67
C LYS A 226 -69.06 -12.03 -44.97
N THR A 227 -68.11 -12.68 -45.62
CA THR A 227 -68.37 -13.46 -46.84
C THR A 227 -69.34 -14.61 -46.59
N LYS A 228 -69.29 -15.24 -45.42
CA LYS A 228 -70.27 -16.27 -45.01
C LYS A 228 -71.67 -15.69 -44.83
N THR A 229 -71.79 -14.48 -44.26
CA THR A 229 -73.09 -13.79 -44.17
C THR A 229 -73.64 -13.42 -45.54
N GLU A 230 -72.82 -12.84 -46.42
CA GLU A 230 -73.18 -12.50 -47.80
C GLU A 230 -73.57 -13.75 -48.61
N ALA A 231 -72.83 -14.85 -48.47
CA ALA A 231 -73.16 -16.13 -49.11
C ALA A 231 -74.49 -16.71 -48.57
N GLY A 232 -74.78 -16.55 -47.27
CA GLY A 232 -76.05 -16.93 -46.67
C GLY A 232 -77.23 -16.09 -47.21
N GLU A 233 -77.03 -14.80 -47.41
CA GLU A 233 -78.01 -13.90 -48.03
C GLU A 233 -78.24 -14.24 -49.51
N GLN A 234 -77.18 -14.47 -50.27
CA GLN A 234 -77.27 -14.92 -51.67
C GLN A 234 -78.00 -16.27 -51.77
N ALA A 235 -77.74 -17.21 -50.86
CA ALA A 235 -78.45 -18.49 -50.84
C ALA A 235 -79.95 -18.33 -50.54
N LYS A 236 -80.32 -17.41 -49.63
CA LYS A 236 -81.72 -17.05 -49.39
C LYS A 236 -82.37 -16.45 -50.64
N ALA A 237 -81.73 -15.44 -51.24
CA ALA A 237 -82.21 -14.80 -52.47
C ALA A 237 -82.36 -15.81 -53.62
N ALA A 238 -81.43 -16.76 -53.77
CA ALA A 238 -81.51 -17.82 -54.77
C ALA A 238 -82.69 -18.78 -54.49
N ASN A 239 -82.97 -19.11 -53.24
CA ASN A 239 -84.12 -19.92 -52.88
C ASN A 239 -85.45 -19.19 -53.10
N ASP A 240 -85.52 -17.90 -52.76
CA ASP A 240 -86.70 -17.08 -53.01
C ASP A 240 -86.97 -16.95 -54.52
N ALA A 241 -85.93 -16.75 -55.33
CA ALA A 241 -86.02 -16.76 -56.78
C ALA A 241 -86.49 -18.11 -57.33
N ARG A 242 -86.01 -19.24 -56.78
CA ARG A 242 -86.51 -20.58 -57.15
C ARG A 242 -87.98 -20.77 -56.79
N GLN A 243 -88.42 -20.30 -55.62
CA GLN A 243 -89.84 -20.36 -55.23
C GLN A 243 -90.71 -19.46 -56.12
N ALA A 244 -90.25 -18.27 -56.46
CA ALA A 244 -90.93 -17.37 -57.39
C ALA A 244 -91.07 -17.99 -58.78
N LEU A 245 -89.99 -18.60 -59.31
CA LEU A 245 -90.04 -19.35 -60.56
C LEU A 245 -91.04 -20.52 -60.49
N ALA A 246 -91.07 -21.27 -59.39
CA ALA A 246 -92.05 -22.33 -59.19
C ALA A 246 -93.50 -21.80 -59.20
N ARG A 247 -93.77 -20.68 -58.51
CA ARG A 247 -95.09 -20.01 -58.53
C ARG A 247 -95.49 -19.57 -59.94
N ILE A 248 -94.60 -18.85 -60.63
CA ILE A 248 -94.84 -18.41 -62.02
C ILE A 248 -95.08 -19.60 -62.94
N SER A 249 -94.34 -20.70 -62.78
CA SER A 249 -94.56 -21.92 -63.57
C SER A 249 -95.94 -22.55 -63.30
N GLY A 250 -96.40 -22.50 -62.04
CA GLY A 250 -97.74 -22.93 -61.64
C GLY A 250 -98.83 -22.03 -62.21
N ASP A 251 -98.67 -20.70 -62.13
CA ASP A 251 -99.60 -19.71 -62.69
C ASP A 251 -99.69 -19.85 -64.22
N LEU A 252 -98.56 -20.08 -64.89
CA LEU A 252 -98.52 -20.35 -66.32
C LEU A 252 -99.27 -21.64 -66.68
N ALA A 253 -99.14 -22.70 -65.88
CA ALA A 253 -99.89 -23.94 -66.08
C ALA A 253 -101.40 -23.73 -65.86
N ALA A 254 -101.79 -22.98 -64.82
CA ALA A 254 -103.17 -22.61 -64.55
C ALA A 254 -103.76 -21.73 -65.67
N ALA A 255 -103.02 -20.74 -66.15
CA ALA A 255 -103.40 -19.87 -67.26
C ALA A 255 -103.59 -20.67 -68.56
N ARG A 256 -102.72 -21.66 -68.83
CA ARG A 256 -102.89 -22.60 -69.95
C ARG A 256 -104.14 -23.45 -69.78
N GLN A 257 -104.43 -23.93 -68.58
CA GLN A 257 -105.65 -24.69 -68.32
C GLN A 257 -106.91 -23.83 -68.49
N SER A 258 -106.91 -22.58 -68.02
CA SER A 258 -108.01 -21.64 -68.26
C SER A 258 -108.16 -21.30 -69.73
N GLN A 259 -107.05 -21.14 -70.47
CA GLN A 259 -107.09 -20.93 -71.91
C GLN A 259 -107.70 -22.14 -72.63
N GLN A 260 -107.33 -23.37 -72.24
CA GLN A 260 -107.94 -24.59 -72.77
C GLN A 260 -109.43 -24.69 -72.44
N ARG A 261 -109.86 -24.32 -71.23
CA ARG A 261 -111.28 -24.25 -70.85
C ARG A 261 -112.03 -23.21 -71.65
N LEU A 262 -111.50 -21.99 -71.77
CA LEU A 262 -112.09 -20.93 -72.59
C LEU A 262 -112.15 -21.32 -74.07
N GLN A 263 -111.15 -22.04 -74.59
CA GLN A 263 -111.20 -22.61 -75.94
C GLN A 263 -112.27 -23.68 -76.08
N ALA A 264 -112.45 -24.55 -75.07
CA ALA A 264 -113.51 -25.55 -75.06
C ALA A 264 -114.91 -24.92 -74.91
N ASP A 265 -115.05 -23.89 -74.07
CA ASP A 265 -116.26 -23.09 -73.94
C ASP A 265 -116.55 -22.31 -75.21
N LEU A 266 -115.54 -21.71 -75.87
CA LEU A 266 -115.68 -21.09 -77.18
C LEU A 266 -116.11 -22.13 -78.21
N ALA A 267 -115.50 -23.32 -78.25
CA ALA A 267 -115.91 -24.41 -79.14
C ALA A 267 -117.36 -24.83 -78.88
N ARG A 268 -117.78 -24.90 -77.61
CA ARG A 268 -119.17 -25.17 -77.20
C ARG A 268 -120.10 -24.06 -77.63
N VAL A 269 -119.78 -22.80 -77.37
CA VAL A 269 -120.59 -21.63 -77.75
C VAL A 269 -120.64 -21.48 -79.27
N THR A 270 -119.57 -21.79 -80.00
CA THR A 270 -119.61 -21.83 -81.46
C THR A 270 -120.45 -22.99 -81.95
N ALA A 271 -120.43 -24.16 -81.30
CA ALA A 271 -121.31 -25.28 -81.64
C ALA A 271 -122.78 -24.98 -81.30
N GLU A 272 -123.04 -24.30 -80.17
CA GLU A 272 -124.37 -23.79 -79.78
C GLU A 272 -124.83 -22.70 -80.73
N ARG A 273 -123.97 -21.76 -81.13
CA ARG A 273 -124.23 -20.77 -82.17
C ARG A 273 -124.43 -21.43 -83.52
N ASP A 274 -123.71 -22.48 -83.86
CA ASP A 274 -123.88 -23.21 -85.13
C ASP A 274 -125.19 -24.01 -85.11
N ALA A 275 -125.61 -24.54 -83.95
CA ALA A 275 -126.92 -25.14 -83.74
C ALA A 275 -128.06 -24.10 -83.74
N LEU A 276 -127.86 -22.93 -83.12
CA LEU A 276 -128.79 -21.81 -83.07
C LEU A 276 -128.87 -21.07 -84.41
N SER A 277 -127.79 -20.99 -85.18
CA SER A 277 -127.77 -20.41 -86.54
C SER A 277 -128.31 -21.39 -87.58
N GLN A 278 -128.20 -22.71 -87.36
CA GLN A 278 -128.99 -23.70 -88.08
C GLN A 278 -130.49 -23.60 -87.74
N GLN A 279 -130.87 -23.06 -86.57
CA GLN A 279 -132.26 -22.73 -86.20
C GLN A 279 -132.69 -21.29 -86.55
N ALA A 280 -131.76 -20.41 -86.91
CA ALA A 280 -132.02 -18.99 -87.16
C ALA A 280 -131.47 -18.56 -88.53
N THR A 281 -131.94 -19.23 -89.60
CA THR A 281 -132.01 -18.61 -90.92
C THR A 281 -133.09 -17.51 -90.88
N ARG A 282 -132.73 -16.28 -90.48
CA ARG A 282 -133.43 -15.00 -90.76
C ARG A 282 -132.66 -13.82 -90.14
N GLU A 283 -131.83 -13.18 -90.99
CA GLU A 283 -131.63 -11.74 -91.24
C GLU A 283 -131.98 -10.65 -90.17
N PRO A 284 -131.43 -9.41 -90.26
CA PRO A 284 -130.01 -8.99 -90.14
C PRO A 284 -129.86 -7.66 -89.32
N SER A 285 -128.68 -7.02 -89.40
CA SER A 285 -128.39 -5.59 -89.09
C SER A 285 -128.26 -5.21 -87.59
N GLY A 286 -127.38 -4.33 -87.13
CA GLY A 286 -126.39 -3.45 -87.73
C GLY A 286 -125.71 -2.59 -86.64
N ASP A 287 -124.59 -1.98 -87.02
CA ASP A 287 -123.95 -0.74 -86.53
C ASP A 287 -123.25 -0.60 -85.15
N GLN A 288 -121.95 -0.26 -85.29
CA GLN A 288 -121.02 0.61 -84.53
C GLN A 288 -121.66 1.75 -83.69
N PRO A 289 -120.96 2.45 -82.73
CA PRO A 289 -119.56 2.95 -82.88
C PRO A 289 -118.69 3.21 -81.61
N ALA A 290 -117.42 3.52 -81.88
CA ALA A 290 -116.53 4.59 -81.35
C ALA A 290 -116.19 4.83 -79.85
N GLY A 291 -114.88 5.09 -79.64
CA GLY A 291 -114.32 6.03 -78.66
C GLY A 291 -113.65 5.37 -77.45
N GLY A 292 -112.42 5.68 -77.02
CA GLY A 292 -111.43 6.68 -77.43
C GLY A 292 -110.10 6.43 -76.69
N GLN A 293 -109.01 6.74 -77.38
CA GLN A 293 -107.63 6.97 -76.92
C GLN A 293 -107.52 8.33 -76.17
N PRO A 294 -106.35 8.89 -75.75
CA PRO A 294 -104.99 8.37 -75.40
C PRO A 294 -104.27 9.18 -74.25
N ALA A 295 -102.96 8.93 -74.08
CA ALA A 295 -101.83 9.88 -73.82
C ALA A 295 -101.78 10.67 -72.49
N ALA A 296 -100.75 10.54 -71.64
CA ALA A 296 -99.36 11.05 -71.75
C ALA A 296 -99.27 12.59 -71.74
N GLU A 297 -98.55 13.19 -70.78
CA GLU A 297 -97.59 14.29 -71.02
C GLU A 297 -96.87 14.83 -69.76
N GLN A 298 -95.56 15.03 -69.92
CA GLN A 298 -94.66 16.03 -69.31
C GLN A 298 -95.13 17.48 -69.64
N PRO A 299 -94.41 18.61 -69.41
CA PRO A 299 -93.33 19.02 -68.50
C PRO A 299 -93.58 20.46 -67.89
N ALA A 300 -92.53 21.03 -67.28
CA ALA A 300 -92.09 22.45 -67.36
C ALA A 300 -92.16 23.33 -66.08
N THR A 301 -90.96 23.74 -65.64
CA THR A 301 -90.56 25.01 -65.01
C THR A 301 -90.86 26.22 -65.93
N PRO A 302 -90.60 27.52 -65.62
CA PRO A 302 -89.82 28.13 -64.50
C PRO A 302 -90.47 29.40 -63.87
N THR A 303 -89.85 29.99 -62.84
CA THR A 303 -89.33 31.39 -62.80
C THR A 303 -88.78 31.72 -61.41
N GLU A 304 -87.63 32.39 -61.42
CA GLU A 304 -86.74 32.77 -60.32
C GLU A 304 -87.36 33.69 -59.25
N THR A 305 -87.06 33.38 -57.99
CA THR A 305 -86.81 34.35 -56.91
C THR A 305 -85.99 33.59 -55.87
N VAL A 306 -84.70 33.90 -55.74
CA VAL A 306 -83.78 33.16 -54.87
C VAL A 306 -84.11 33.48 -53.41
N ALA A 307 -84.56 32.46 -52.68
CA ALA A 307 -84.86 32.55 -51.25
C ALA A 307 -83.59 32.85 -50.43
N PRO A 308 -83.71 33.50 -49.25
CA PRO A 308 -82.58 33.73 -48.34
C PRO A 308 -81.83 32.44 -48.05
N ARG A 309 -80.50 32.46 -48.15
CA ARG A 309 -79.69 31.25 -47.97
C ARG A 309 -79.48 30.96 -46.48
N PRO A 310 -79.57 29.69 -46.05
CA PRO A 310 -79.39 29.34 -44.65
C PRO A 310 -77.94 29.63 -44.21
N ALA A 311 -77.81 30.36 -43.10
CA ALA A 311 -76.56 30.96 -42.64
C ALA A 311 -75.45 29.93 -42.36
N ASP A 312 -75.84 28.72 -41.92
CA ASP A 312 -74.93 27.61 -41.64
C ASP A 312 -74.31 27.01 -42.92
N THR A 313 -75.04 27.06 -44.04
CA THR A 313 -74.54 26.59 -45.34
C THR A 313 -73.57 27.60 -45.93
N VAL A 314 -73.90 28.90 -45.85
CA VAL A 314 -73.01 29.99 -46.28
C VAL A 314 -71.70 29.97 -45.49
N GLU A 315 -71.76 29.80 -44.17
CA GLU A 315 -70.58 29.75 -43.30
C GLU A 315 -69.68 28.54 -43.56
N ARG A 316 -70.29 27.38 -43.79
CA ARG A 316 -69.57 26.13 -44.12
C ARG A 316 -68.87 26.22 -45.47
N VAL A 317 -69.49 26.87 -46.46
CA VAL A 317 -68.90 27.06 -47.78
C VAL A 317 -67.78 28.12 -47.73
N LEU A 318 -67.99 29.24 -47.03
CA LEU A 318 -66.95 30.26 -46.82
C LEU A 318 -65.71 29.68 -46.11
N GLY A 319 -65.90 28.81 -45.12
CA GLY A 319 -64.80 28.17 -44.39
C GLY A 319 -64.00 27.13 -45.20
N ARG A 320 -64.62 26.56 -46.25
CA ARG A 320 -64.01 25.51 -47.09
C ARG A 320 -63.48 26.03 -48.42
N THR A 321 -63.86 27.24 -48.82
CA THR A 321 -63.48 27.80 -50.13
C THR A 321 -62.03 28.30 -50.10
N PRO A 322 -61.12 27.71 -50.90
CA PRO A 322 -59.74 28.17 -50.99
C PRO A 322 -59.66 29.57 -51.63
N GLY A 323 -58.77 30.42 -51.13
CA GLY A 323 -58.54 31.78 -51.67
C GLY A 323 -59.24 32.91 -50.90
N LEU A 324 -60.08 32.59 -49.91
CA LEU A 324 -60.72 33.59 -49.02
C LEU A 324 -59.85 33.97 -47.80
N ALA A 325 -58.71 33.30 -47.60
CA ALA A 325 -57.85 33.46 -46.42
C ALA A 325 -57.19 34.85 -46.31
N GLY A 326 -57.04 35.59 -47.42
CA GLY A 326 -56.46 36.93 -47.45
C GLY A 326 -57.46 38.07 -47.21
N LEU A 327 -58.73 37.74 -46.92
CA LEU A 327 -59.79 38.72 -46.68
C LEU A 327 -59.80 39.13 -45.19
N SER A 328 -59.81 40.45 -44.92
CA SER A 328 -59.98 40.96 -43.55
C SER A 328 -61.34 40.55 -42.97
N ASP A 329 -61.41 40.36 -41.66
CA ASP A 329 -62.60 39.81 -41.00
C ASP A 329 -63.86 40.64 -41.29
N ASP A 330 -63.75 41.97 -41.31
CA ASP A 330 -64.87 42.87 -41.65
C ASP A 330 -65.46 42.62 -43.05
N LYS A 331 -64.61 42.32 -44.04
CA LYS A 331 -65.03 42.06 -45.43
C LYS A 331 -65.61 40.65 -45.59
N ARG A 332 -65.13 39.71 -44.78
CA ARG A 332 -65.67 38.34 -44.72
C ARG A 332 -67.06 38.33 -44.10
N ASP A 333 -67.26 39.12 -43.06
CA ASP A 333 -68.57 39.27 -42.41
C ASP A 333 -69.57 39.98 -43.31
N ASP A 334 -69.13 40.97 -44.09
CA ASP A 334 -69.99 41.63 -45.06
C ASP A 334 -70.42 40.70 -46.21
N LEU A 335 -69.47 39.94 -46.75
CA LEU A 335 -69.75 38.90 -47.75
C LEU A 335 -70.74 37.85 -47.22
N LYS A 336 -70.58 37.41 -45.96
CA LYS A 336 -71.51 36.49 -45.29
C LYS A 336 -72.92 37.07 -45.22
N ARG A 337 -73.06 38.33 -44.80
CA ARG A 337 -74.36 39.01 -44.72
C ARG A 337 -75.05 39.11 -46.08
N GLN A 338 -74.31 39.51 -47.12
CA GLN A 338 -74.86 39.63 -48.48
C GLN A 338 -75.32 38.28 -49.05
N LEU A 339 -74.53 37.21 -48.86
CA LEU A 339 -74.89 35.87 -49.33
C LEU A 339 -76.09 35.26 -48.58
N ILE A 340 -76.23 35.54 -47.27
CA ILE A 340 -77.42 35.16 -46.49
C ILE A 340 -78.66 35.91 -46.98
N ALA A 341 -78.52 37.20 -47.29
CA ALA A 341 -79.60 38.03 -47.84
C ALA A 341 -80.02 37.62 -49.26
N GLY A 342 -79.38 36.59 -49.86
CA GLY A 342 -79.71 36.07 -51.17
C GLY A 342 -79.05 36.82 -52.32
N ALA A 343 -78.02 37.64 -52.04
CA ALA A 343 -77.27 38.33 -53.10
C ALA A 343 -76.57 37.34 -54.04
N CYS A 344 -76.41 37.78 -55.27
CA CYS A 344 -75.72 37.05 -56.32
C CYS A 344 -74.25 36.81 -55.97
N VAL A 345 -73.73 35.59 -56.17
CA VAL A 345 -72.39 35.20 -55.69
C VAL A 345 -71.30 36.01 -56.39
N ALA A 346 -71.46 36.27 -57.69
CA ALA A 346 -70.54 37.13 -58.45
C ALA A 346 -70.48 38.56 -57.90
N THR A 347 -71.63 39.20 -57.64
CA THR A 347 -71.71 40.58 -57.15
C THR A 347 -71.18 40.73 -55.72
N ALA A 348 -71.50 39.76 -54.86
CA ALA A 348 -71.04 39.77 -53.47
C ALA A 348 -69.52 39.59 -53.37
N LEU A 349 -68.93 38.75 -54.22
CA LEU A 349 -67.47 38.55 -54.29
C LEU A 349 -66.73 39.75 -54.88
N GLU A 350 -67.31 40.41 -55.89
CA GLU A 350 -66.73 41.62 -56.49
C GLU A 350 -66.65 42.76 -55.47
N SER A 351 -67.71 42.95 -54.68
CA SER A 351 -67.73 43.94 -53.59
C SER A 351 -66.63 43.70 -52.56
N ALA A 352 -66.33 42.43 -52.23
CA ALA A 352 -65.33 42.08 -51.22
C ALA A 352 -63.87 42.15 -51.73
N PHE A 353 -63.61 41.73 -52.98
CA PHE A 353 -62.24 41.56 -53.51
C PHE A 353 -61.82 42.57 -54.58
N GLY A 354 -62.74 43.31 -55.21
CA GLY A 354 -62.48 44.21 -56.35
C GLY A 354 -62.02 43.52 -57.64
N ARG A 355 -61.34 42.36 -57.55
CA ARG A 355 -61.00 41.46 -58.67
C ARG A 355 -61.05 40.02 -58.19
N VAL A 356 -62.03 39.25 -58.65
CA VAL A 356 -62.36 37.93 -58.11
C VAL A 356 -61.54 36.82 -58.79
N PRO A 357 -60.83 35.95 -58.05
CA PRO A 357 -60.21 34.76 -58.62
C PRO A 357 -61.27 33.79 -59.19
N LEU A 358 -61.15 33.45 -60.48
CA LEU A 358 -62.08 32.59 -61.23
C LEU A 358 -62.39 31.24 -60.55
N VAL A 359 -61.40 30.65 -59.87
CA VAL A 359 -61.55 29.37 -59.17
C VAL A 359 -62.45 29.51 -57.94
N THR A 360 -62.32 30.61 -57.21
CA THR A 360 -63.15 30.91 -56.03
C THR A 360 -64.60 31.17 -56.44
N LEU A 361 -64.82 31.94 -57.52
CA LEU A 361 -66.16 32.17 -58.08
C LEU A 361 -66.84 30.86 -58.50
N ARG A 362 -66.14 30.03 -59.29
CA ARG A 362 -66.71 28.76 -59.79
C ARG A 362 -67.07 27.79 -58.66
N ASN A 363 -66.23 27.69 -57.64
CA ASN A 363 -66.49 26.81 -56.50
C ASN A 363 -67.68 27.31 -55.68
N MET A 364 -67.78 28.62 -55.42
CA MET A 364 -68.90 29.16 -54.65
C MET A 364 -70.24 29.10 -55.39
N ILE A 365 -70.27 29.34 -56.71
CA ILE A 365 -71.47 29.15 -57.54
C ILE A 365 -71.95 27.69 -57.45
N ARG A 366 -71.04 26.73 -57.59
CA ARG A 366 -71.35 25.30 -57.50
C ARG A 366 -71.84 24.89 -56.12
N ASP A 367 -71.12 25.29 -55.07
CA ASP A 367 -71.35 24.81 -53.71
C ASP A 367 -72.55 25.49 -53.04
N LEU A 368 -72.85 26.75 -53.41
CA LEU A 368 -74.06 27.44 -52.96
C LEU A 368 -75.25 27.20 -53.88
N GLN A 369 -75.10 26.48 -55.00
CA GLN A 369 -76.12 26.28 -56.03
C GLN A 369 -76.72 27.62 -56.48
N SER A 370 -75.84 28.56 -56.81
CA SER A 370 -76.26 29.88 -57.29
C SER A 370 -76.35 29.89 -58.80
N ASP A 371 -77.45 30.37 -59.35
CA ASP A 371 -77.60 30.56 -60.81
C ASP A 371 -76.90 31.84 -61.29
N CYS A 372 -76.35 32.62 -60.34
CA CYS A 372 -75.55 33.82 -60.55
C CYS A 372 -74.52 34.02 -59.39
#